data_AF-A0A1H9RG02-F1
#
_entry.id   AF-A0A1H9RG02-F1
#
_cell.length_a   1.000
_cell.length_b   1.000
_cell.length_c   1.000
_cell.angle_alpha   90.00
_cell.angle_beta   90.00
_cell.angle_gamma   90.00
#
_symmetry.space_group_name_H-M   'P 1'
#
loop_
_entity.id
_entity.type
_entity.pdbx_description
1 polymer ?
#
loop_
_entity_poly.entity_id
_entity_poly.type
_entity_poly.pdbx_seq_one_letter_code
_entity_poly.pdbx_strand_id
1 'polypeptide(L)'
;MDKLYTWCYFTEFVCRYEQLDEAKERHQRCVDVLREDYTVHFSSEQAFQKGQSEPLFGLLLSEIVLPEQELSDEEKDEYSTFCFVTVVDVPHTPRDDDEFRKVGGRLEIDWEPGIPAKFPSRTRGIIVSATVHEIEGCIYQ
;
A
#
# COMPACT_ATOMS: atom_id res chain seq x y z
N MET A 1 25.61 6.12 -13.80
CA MET A 1 24.27 6.61 -14.16
C MET A 1 23.31 5.60 -13.58
N ASP A 2 22.58 6.01 -12.55
CA ASP A 2 21.58 5.14 -11.94
C ASP A 2 20.44 4.99 -12.94
N LYS A 3 19.99 3.75 -13.13
CA LYS A 3 18.96 3.46 -14.11
C LYS A 3 17.62 3.77 -13.46
N LEU A 4 16.78 4.58 -14.08
CA LEU A 4 15.45 4.87 -13.55
C LEU A 4 14.48 3.78 -14.02
N TYR A 5 13.66 3.25 -13.11
CA TYR A 5 12.55 2.36 -13.45
C TYR A 5 11.24 2.95 -12.96
N THR A 6 10.19 2.80 -13.75
CA THR A 6 8.83 3.13 -13.35
C THR A 6 8.22 1.94 -12.61
N TRP A 7 7.74 2.18 -11.39
CA TRP A 7 7.11 1.19 -10.53
C TRP A 7 5.63 1.49 -10.36
N CYS A 8 4.81 0.45 -10.40
CA CYS A 8 3.41 0.49 -10.04
C CYS A 8 3.23 -0.21 -8.69
N TYR A 9 2.87 0.56 -7.68
CA TYR A 9 2.64 0.12 -6.31
C TYR A 9 1.15 -0.10 -6.05
N PHE A 10 0.84 -1.22 -5.42
CA PHE A 10 -0.47 -1.57 -4.90
C PHE A 10 -0.39 -1.53 -3.37
N THR A 11 -1.10 -0.58 -2.76
CA THR A 11 -1.19 -0.45 -1.31
C THR A 11 -2.54 -0.98 -0.87
N GLU A 12 -2.53 -2.16 -0.28
CA GLU A 12 -3.73 -2.84 0.20
C GLU A 12 -3.88 -2.63 1.71
N PHE A 13 -5.07 -2.27 2.17
CA PHE A 13 -5.34 -1.95 3.58
C PHE A 13 -6.73 -2.42 4.00
N VAL A 14 -6.92 -2.64 5.30
CA VAL A 14 -8.22 -3.02 5.88
C VAL A 14 -8.77 -1.89 6.73
N CYS A 15 -10.04 -1.55 6.51
CA CYS A 15 -10.80 -0.63 7.36
C CYS A 15 -12.30 -0.84 7.23
N ARG A 16 -13.07 -0.16 8.07
CA ARG A 16 -14.53 -0.02 7.89
C ARG A 16 -14.84 1.00 6.80
N TYR A 17 -16.00 0.88 6.16
CA TYR A 17 -16.43 1.85 5.14
C TYR A 17 -16.54 3.28 5.67
N GLU A 18 -17.00 3.46 6.90
CA GLU A 18 -17.11 4.77 7.54
C GLU A 18 -15.76 5.48 7.74
N GLN A 19 -14.66 4.71 7.71
CA GLN A 19 -13.29 5.22 7.88
C GLN A 19 -12.57 5.42 6.53
N LEU A 20 -13.21 5.11 5.40
CA LEU A 20 -12.56 5.11 4.08
C LEU A 20 -12.07 6.50 3.66
N ASP A 21 -12.82 7.55 4.00
CA ASP A 21 -12.41 8.92 3.68
C ASP A 21 -11.16 9.33 4.47
N GLU A 22 -11.05 8.93 5.74
CA GLU A 22 -9.82 9.12 6.51
C GLU A 22 -8.65 8.34 5.89
N ALA A 23 -8.86 7.07 5.50
CA ALA A 23 -7.81 6.27 4.86
C ALA A 23 -7.31 6.90 3.54
N LYS A 24 -8.21 7.51 2.75
CA LYS A 24 -7.86 8.26 1.54
C LYS A 24 -7.02 9.49 1.86
N GLU A 25 -7.40 10.28 2.87
CA GLU A 25 -6.61 11.42 3.30
C GLU A 25 -5.21 10.99 3.75
N ARG A 26 -5.11 9.86 4.46
CA ARG A 26 -3.83 9.29 4.87
C ARG A 26 -2.95 8.92 3.68
N HIS A 27 -3.52 8.20 2.70
CA HIS A 27 -2.80 7.86 1.47
C HIS A 27 -2.31 9.10 0.72
N GLN A 28 -3.14 10.14 0.59
CA GLN A 28 -2.73 11.37 -0.10
C GLN A 28 -1.57 12.07 0.61
N ARG A 29 -1.54 12.10 1.95
CA ARG A 29 -0.40 12.64 2.70
C ARG A 29 0.89 11.85 2.44
N CYS A 30 0.80 10.52 2.41
CA CYS A 30 1.95 9.66 2.07
C CYS A 30 2.49 9.97 0.66
N VAL A 31 1.59 10.14 -0.32
CA VAL A 31 1.94 10.47 -1.70
C VAL A 31 2.52 11.88 -1.82
N ASP A 32 1.99 12.86 -1.11
CA ASP A 32 2.50 14.23 -1.11
C ASP A 32 3.92 14.30 -0.57
N VAL A 33 4.20 13.60 0.53
CA VAL A 33 5.56 13.46 1.06
C VAL A 33 6.46 12.74 0.06
N LEU A 34 5.95 11.71 -0.64
CA LEU A 34 6.73 10.99 -1.65
C LEU A 34 7.11 11.88 -2.85
N ARG A 35 6.25 12.83 -3.24
CA ARG A 35 6.50 13.78 -4.34
C ARG A 35 7.66 14.73 -4.07
N GLU A 36 8.08 14.89 -2.81
CA GLU A 36 9.24 15.72 -2.46
C GLU A 36 10.55 15.12 -3.01
N ASP A 37 10.63 13.79 -3.11
CA ASP A 37 11.86 13.07 -3.46
C ASP A 37 11.77 12.30 -4.80
N TYR A 38 10.57 11.94 -5.25
CA TYR A 38 10.35 11.11 -6.44
C TYR A 38 9.36 11.71 -7.43
N THR A 39 9.48 11.32 -8.70
CA THR A 39 8.49 11.66 -9.73
C THR A 39 7.31 10.69 -9.67
N VAL A 40 6.18 11.15 -9.13
CA VAL A 40 4.91 10.41 -9.08
C VAL A 40 4.09 10.74 -10.32
N HIS A 41 3.89 9.76 -11.20
CA HIS A 41 3.10 9.90 -12.44
C HIS A 41 1.61 9.74 -12.22
N PHE A 42 1.23 8.91 -11.24
CA PHE A 42 -0.16 8.62 -10.94
C PHE A 42 -0.32 8.25 -9.46
N SER A 43 -1.41 8.66 -8.85
CA SER A 43 -1.90 8.15 -7.56
C SER A 43 -3.42 8.11 -7.64
N SER A 44 -4.00 6.98 -7.28
CA SER A 44 -5.45 6.82 -7.25
C SER A 44 -6.06 7.57 -6.07
N GLU A 45 -7.03 8.45 -6.34
CA GLU A 45 -7.88 9.03 -5.29
C GLU A 45 -9.00 8.07 -4.84
N GLN A 46 -9.36 7.12 -5.69
CA GLN A 46 -10.37 6.11 -5.42
C GLN A 46 -9.73 4.81 -4.94
N ALA A 47 -10.21 4.29 -3.83
CA ALA A 47 -9.80 2.99 -3.33
C ALA A 47 -10.63 1.90 -4.02
N PHE A 48 -9.97 0.94 -4.66
CA PHE A 48 -10.65 -0.22 -5.22
C PHE A 48 -11.00 -1.20 -4.10
N GLN A 49 -12.28 -1.51 -3.95
CA GLN A 49 -12.74 -2.46 -2.95
C GLN A 49 -12.47 -3.91 -3.40
N LYS A 50 -11.72 -4.65 -2.60
CA LYS A 50 -11.40 -6.06 -2.84
C LYS A 50 -12.27 -7.04 -2.04
N GLY A 51 -13.07 -6.54 -1.09
CA GLY A 51 -13.84 -7.41 -0.19
C GLY A 51 -12.95 -8.03 0.89
N GLN A 52 -13.39 -9.14 1.47
CA GLN A 52 -12.63 -9.92 2.45
C GLN A 52 -11.69 -10.92 1.77
N SER A 53 -10.87 -10.44 0.82
CA SER A 53 -9.99 -11.30 0.02
C SER A 53 -8.83 -11.84 0.86
N GLU A 54 -8.82 -13.15 1.08
CA GLU A 54 -7.72 -13.87 1.73
C GLU A 54 -6.48 -14.01 0.81
N PRO A 55 -5.27 -14.19 1.37
CA PRO A 55 -4.93 -14.28 2.80
C PRO A 55 -4.72 -12.91 3.49
N LEU A 56 -4.76 -11.81 2.72
CA LEU A 56 -4.36 -10.51 3.24
C LEU A 56 -5.40 -9.93 4.20
N PHE A 57 -6.69 -10.18 3.96
CA PHE A 57 -7.76 -9.72 4.85
C PHE A 57 -7.56 -10.25 6.28
N GLY A 58 -7.44 -11.57 6.47
CA GLY A 58 -7.23 -12.15 7.79
C GLY A 58 -5.95 -11.66 8.47
N LEU A 59 -4.86 -11.50 7.71
CA LEU A 59 -3.60 -10.97 8.23
C LEU A 59 -3.76 -9.54 8.76
N LEU A 60 -4.28 -8.62 7.95
CA LEU A 60 -4.41 -7.21 8.34
C LEU A 60 -5.49 -7.00 9.39
N LEU A 61 -6.57 -7.77 9.36
CA LEU A 61 -7.61 -7.70 10.37
C LEU A 61 -7.08 -8.07 11.77
N SER A 62 -6.12 -9.01 11.85
CA SER A 62 -5.47 -9.37 13.11
C SER A 62 -4.65 -8.25 13.74
N GLU A 63 -4.28 -7.23 12.96
CA GLU A 63 -3.54 -6.06 13.43
C GLU A 63 -4.48 -4.97 14.00
N ILE A 64 -5.78 -4.99 13.68
CA ILE A 64 -6.77 -3.98 14.11
C ILE A 64 -7.24 -4.19 15.56
N VAL A 65 -7.00 -5.36 16.14
CA VAL A 65 -7.39 -5.70 17.51
C VAL A 65 -6.19 -6.07 18.36
N LEU A 66 -6.33 -5.93 19.68
CA LEU A 66 -5.31 -6.41 20.60
C LEU A 66 -5.16 -7.94 20.46
N PRO A 67 -3.97 -8.52 20.67
CA PRO A 67 -3.74 -9.96 20.48
C PRO A 67 -4.61 -10.88 21.34
N GLU A 68 -5.18 -10.36 22.43
CA GLU A 68 -6.07 -11.08 23.35
C GLU A 68 -7.56 -10.90 23.02
N GLN A 69 -7.89 -10.12 21.98
CA GLN A 69 -9.24 -9.84 21.53
C GLN A 69 -9.51 -10.55 20.21
N GLU A 70 -10.67 -11.19 20.11
CA GLU A 70 -11.19 -11.73 18.85
C GLU A 70 -12.44 -10.96 18.45
N LEU A 71 -12.49 -10.53 17.20
CA LEU A 71 -13.72 -10.01 16.61
C LEU A 71 -14.70 -11.17 16.40
N SER A 72 -15.96 -10.94 16.75
CA SER A 72 -17.06 -11.78 16.30
C SER A 72 -17.20 -11.73 14.78
N ASP A 73 -17.83 -12.73 14.16
CA ASP A 73 -17.99 -12.75 12.70
C ASP A 73 -18.82 -11.56 12.19
N GLU A 74 -19.81 -11.11 12.97
CA GLU A 74 -20.59 -9.89 12.66
C GLU A 74 -19.71 -8.64 12.63
N GLU A 75 -18.75 -8.51 13.54
CA GLU A 75 -17.82 -7.38 13.55
C GLU A 75 -16.83 -7.43 12.38
N LYS A 76 -16.41 -8.63 11.95
CA LYS A 76 -15.51 -8.79 10.79
C LYS A 76 -16.19 -8.36 9.49
N ASP A 77 -17.50 -8.56 9.38
CA ASP A 77 -18.30 -8.16 8.20
C ASP A 77 -18.36 -6.64 7.98
N GLU A 78 -18.03 -5.85 9.01
CA GLU A 78 -17.92 -4.39 8.89
C GLU A 78 -16.63 -3.94 8.19
N TYR A 79 -15.65 -4.84 8.06
CA TYR A 79 -14.34 -4.56 7.48
C TYR A 79 -14.22 -5.07 6.04
N SER A 80 -13.46 -4.35 5.23
CA SER A 80 -13.13 -4.75 3.87
C SER A 80 -11.69 -4.39 3.55
N THR A 81 -11.08 -5.17 2.64
CA THR A 81 -9.81 -4.79 2.04
C THR A 81 -10.05 -3.82 0.89
N PHE A 82 -9.27 -2.75 0.87
CA PHE A 82 -9.24 -1.75 -0.18
C PHE A 82 -7.83 -1.65 -0.76
N CYS A 83 -7.71 -1.12 -1.98
CA CYS A 83 -6.44 -1.01 -2.69
C CYS A 83 -6.29 0.36 -3.35
N PHE A 84 -5.15 1.02 -3.12
CA PHE A 84 -4.70 2.16 -3.89
C PHE A 84 -3.59 1.76 -4.87
N VAL A 85 -3.51 2.49 -5.98
CA VAL A 85 -2.47 2.33 -6.99
C VAL A 85 -1.67 3.62 -7.13
N THR A 86 -0.35 3.52 -7.06
CA THR A 86 0.57 4.66 -7.27
C THR A 86 1.66 4.28 -8.27
N VAL A 87 1.91 5.14 -9.26
CA VAL A 87 2.98 4.96 -10.26
C VAL A 87 4.07 5.98 -10.04
N VAL A 88 5.31 5.51 -9.83
CA VAL A 88 6.44 6.34 -9.39
C VAL A 88 7.71 5.92 -10.12
N ASP A 89 8.53 6.89 -10.52
CA ASP A 89 9.89 6.60 -10.96
C ASP A 89 10.84 6.43 -9.78
N VAL A 90 11.50 5.29 -9.71
CA VAL A 90 12.42 4.92 -8.64
C VAL A 90 13.81 4.67 -9.22
N PRO A 91 14.86 5.33 -8.68
CA PRO A 91 16.24 5.04 -9.04
C PRO A 91 16.59 3.58 -8.74
N HIS A 92 17.22 2.91 -9.70
CA HIS A 92 17.75 1.56 -9.55
C HIS A 92 19.26 1.58 -9.51
N THR A 93 19.78 1.31 -8.33
CA THR A 93 21.20 1.21 -8.04
C THR A 93 21.56 -0.25 -7.76
N PRO A 94 22.50 -0.87 -8.50
CA PRO A 94 22.92 -2.26 -8.29
C PRO A 94 23.54 -2.57 -6.91
N ARG A 95 23.71 -1.55 -6.06
CA ARG A 95 24.32 -1.64 -4.73
C ARG A 95 23.32 -1.41 -3.60
N ASP A 96 22.10 -0.98 -3.93
CA ASP A 96 21.09 -0.54 -2.96
C ASP A 96 19.75 -1.15 -3.42
N ASP A 97 19.51 -2.40 -3.04
CA ASP A 97 18.24 -3.11 -3.28
C ASP A 97 17.09 -2.53 -2.41
N ASP A 98 17.28 -1.36 -1.79
CA ASP A 98 16.37 -0.83 -0.79
C ASP A 98 15.48 0.30 -1.32
N GLU A 99 15.79 0.96 -2.42
CA GLU A 99 15.08 2.20 -2.77
C GLU A 99 13.60 1.95 -3.12
N PHE A 100 13.30 0.90 -3.89
CA PHE A 100 11.92 0.53 -4.19
C PHE A 100 11.15 0.05 -2.94
N ARG A 101 11.84 -0.54 -1.97
CA ARG A 101 11.26 -0.95 -0.68
C ARG A 101 10.98 0.27 0.20
N LYS A 102 11.89 1.25 0.23
CA LYS A 102 11.69 2.53 0.93
C LYS A 102 10.47 3.27 0.37
N VAL A 103 10.34 3.34 -0.96
CA VAL A 103 9.15 3.91 -1.60
C VAL A 103 7.88 3.14 -1.21
N GLY A 104 7.93 1.81 -1.24
CA GLY A 104 6.81 0.97 -0.80
C GLY A 104 6.39 1.22 0.65
N GLY A 105 7.36 1.29 1.57
CA GLY A 105 7.11 1.59 2.98
C GLY A 105 6.58 3.01 3.22
N ARG A 106 7.02 4.00 2.43
CA ARG A 106 6.47 5.37 2.49
C ARG A 106 5.02 5.47 2.00
N LEU A 107 4.54 4.48 1.24
CA LEU A 107 3.17 4.43 0.75
C LEU A 107 2.21 3.69 1.70
N GLU A 108 2.72 2.99 2.71
CA GLU A 108 1.88 2.41 3.76
C GLU A 108 1.18 3.51 4.57
N ILE A 109 -0.10 3.32 4.86
CA ILE A 109 -0.97 4.37 5.42
C ILE A 109 -1.14 4.29 6.94
N ASP A 110 -0.49 3.30 7.55
CA ASP A 110 -0.44 3.11 9.00
C ASP A 110 0.95 3.46 9.52
N TRP A 111 1.17 4.74 9.80
CA TRP A 111 2.43 5.25 10.33
C TRP A 111 2.46 5.32 11.86
N GLU A 112 1.33 5.04 12.52
CA GLU A 112 1.22 5.03 13.99
C GLU A 112 1.72 3.69 14.51
N PRO A 113 2.84 3.64 15.26
CA PRO A 113 3.39 2.36 15.71
C PRO A 113 2.53 1.77 16.83
N GLY A 114 2.18 0.49 16.71
CA GLY A 114 1.56 -0.28 17.79
C GLY A 114 0.43 -1.18 17.31
N ILE A 115 -0.13 -1.92 18.27
CA ILE A 115 -1.38 -2.68 18.11
C ILE A 115 -2.36 -2.11 19.14
N PRO A 116 -3.60 -1.76 18.76
CA PRO A 116 -4.19 -1.94 17.44
C PRO A 116 -3.69 -0.93 16.39
N ALA A 117 -3.40 -1.44 15.19
CA ALA A 117 -3.18 -0.67 13.98
C ALA A 117 -4.48 0.03 13.56
N LYS A 118 -4.38 1.26 13.03
CA LYS A 118 -5.57 1.99 12.62
C LYS A 118 -5.98 1.65 11.18
N PHE A 119 -5.01 1.58 10.28
CA PHE A 119 -5.22 1.24 8.88
C PHE A 119 -4.17 0.25 8.37
N PRO A 120 -4.06 -0.95 8.99
CA PRO A 120 -3.00 -1.89 8.66
C PRO A 120 -2.97 -2.12 7.16
N SER A 121 -1.77 -1.99 6.60
CA SER A 121 -1.59 -1.98 5.15
C SER A 121 -0.34 -2.74 4.74
N ARG A 122 -0.31 -3.18 3.49
CA ARG A 122 0.87 -3.74 2.83
C ARG A 122 0.98 -3.17 1.43
N THR A 123 2.18 -2.74 1.09
CA THR A 123 2.47 -2.23 -0.25
C THR A 123 3.37 -3.19 -1.02
N ARG A 124 2.95 -3.58 -2.21
CA ARG A 124 3.76 -4.34 -3.17
C ARG A 124 3.95 -3.55 -4.47
N GLY A 125 5.09 -3.71 -5.13
CA GLY A 125 5.40 -3.01 -6.37
C GLY A 125 5.73 -3.96 -7.51
N ILE A 126 5.38 -3.56 -8.74
CA ILE A 126 5.85 -4.20 -9.97
C ILE A 126 6.51 -3.16 -10.88
N ILE A 127 7.55 -3.56 -11.62
CA ILE A 127 8.16 -2.70 -12.63
C ILE A 127 7.27 -2.70 -13.87
N VAL A 128 7.00 -1.50 -14.38
CA VAL A 128 6.22 -1.29 -15.59
C VAL A 128 7.02 -0.49 -16.61
N SER A 129 6.63 -0.56 -17.87
CA SER A 129 7.17 0.25 -18.94
C SER A 129 6.76 1.72 -18.78
N ALA A 130 7.38 2.59 -19.58
CA ALA A 130 6.97 4.00 -19.65
C ALA A 130 5.51 4.19 -20.12
N THR A 131 4.90 3.17 -20.74
CA THR A 131 3.48 3.15 -21.09
C THR A 131 2.64 2.30 -20.14
N VAL A 132 3.18 1.95 -18.98
CA VAL A 132 2.53 1.21 -17.88
C VAL A 132 2.11 -0.22 -18.27
N HIS A 133 2.88 -0.86 -19.16
CA HIS A 133 2.77 -2.29 -19.40
C HIS A 133 3.71 -3.05 -18.46
N GLU A 134 3.26 -4.14 -17.85
CA GLU A 134 4.12 -5.01 -17.06
C GLU A 134 5.30 -5.51 -17.91
N ILE A 135 6.52 -5.40 -17.38
CA ILE A 135 7.74 -5.88 -18.06
C ILE A 135 8.20 -7.17 -17.36
N GLU A 136 8.54 -8.19 -18.16
CA GLU A 136 9.17 -9.43 -17.65
C GLU A 136 10.44 -9.13 -16.84
N GLY A 137 10.61 -9.81 -15.70
CA GLY A 137 11.79 -9.68 -14.84
C GLY A 137 11.52 -9.05 -13.47
N CYS A 138 10.29 -8.63 -13.18
CA CYS A 138 9.92 -8.18 -11.83
C CYS A 138 9.30 -9.31 -11.01
N ILE A 139 10.13 -10.16 -10.40
CA ILE A 139 9.69 -11.17 -9.43
C ILE A 139 10.18 -10.75 -8.04
N TYR A 140 9.48 -9.80 -7.43
CA TYR A 140 9.52 -9.60 -5.99
C TYR A 140 8.08 -9.81 -5.50
N GLN A 141 7.81 -11.03 -5.00
CA GLN A 141 6.58 -11.39 -4.30
C GLN A 141 6.76 -11.20 -2.80
#